data_AF-A0A6G6GJM5-F1
#
_entry.id   AF-A0A6G6GJM5-F1
#
_cell.length_a   1.000
_cell.length_b   1.000
_cell.length_c   1.000
_cell.angle_alpha   90.00
_cell.angle_beta   90.00
_cell.angle_gamma   90.00
#
_symmetry.space_group_name_H-M   'P 1'
#
loop_
_entity.id
_entity.type
_entity.pdbx_description
1 polymer ?
#
loop_
_entity_poly.entity_id
_entity_poly.type
_entity_poly.pdbx_seq_one_letter_code
_entity_poly.pdbx_strand_id
1 'polypeptide(L)'
;MKFHKPLFSILIISIQLILSVISYINFIAWEKANPEFVEHINRIFHGDTLFMFVLIIGIYEMITKTGLWKKFIRVFLICIVLGTQFSESIPIDDFYYGVYNTAWFTSVLAFVLILIKFGKYRISRMTDKKSNNTQKASR
;
A
#
# COMPACT_ATOMS: atom_id res chain seq x y z
N MET A 1 8.34 2.48 23.29
CA MET A 1 7.81 3.35 22.21
C MET A 1 6.55 4.04 22.71
N LYS A 2 6.34 5.34 22.41
CA LYS A 2 5.09 6.03 22.76
C LYS A 2 4.13 5.98 21.56
N PHE A 3 2.94 5.45 21.76
CA PHE A 3 1.89 5.39 20.74
C PHE A 3 1.20 6.75 20.61
N HIS A 4 1.18 7.31 19.40
CA HIS A 4 0.56 8.61 19.15
C HIS A 4 -0.80 8.43 18.45
N LYS A 5 -1.90 8.41 19.22
CA LYS A 5 -3.29 8.22 18.73
C LYS A 5 -3.43 7.00 17.80
N PRO A 6 -3.25 5.77 18.32
CA PRO A 6 -3.12 4.56 17.51
C PRO A 6 -4.46 4.04 16.93
N LEU A 7 -5.60 4.56 17.39
CA LEU A 7 -6.94 4.06 17.05
C LEU A 7 -7.18 3.92 15.55
N PHE A 8 -6.67 4.87 14.75
CA PHE A 8 -6.82 4.83 13.30
C PHE A 8 -6.15 3.58 12.69
N SER A 9 -4.88 3.35 13.02
CA SER A 9 -4.13 2.23 12.46
C SER A 9 -4.60 0.90 13.03
N ILE A 10 -5.06 0.86 14.29
CA ILE A 10 -5.68 -0.34 14.88
C ILE A 10 -6.92 -0.72 14.06
N LEU A 11 -7.79 0.25 13.76
CA LEU A 11 -9.00 0.01 12.98
C LEU A 11 -8.67 -0.50 11.57
N ILE A 12 -7.68 0.11 10.88
CA ILE A 12 -7.24 -0.34 9.56
C ILE A 12 -6.70 -1.78 9.61
N ILE A 13 -5.85 -2.10 10.59
CA ILE A 13 -5.28 -3.45 10.76
C ILE A 13 -6.41 -4.46 11.01
N SER A 14 -7.37 -4.13 11.87
CA SER A 14 -8.51 -5.01 12.15
C SER A 14 -9.36 -5.27 10.91
N ILE A 15 -9.66 -4.23 10.12
CA ILE A 15 -10.39 -4.40 8.85
C ILE A 15 -9.62 -5.32 7.91
N GLN A 16 -8.31 -5.13 7.76
CA GLN A 16 -7.52 -5.98 6.87
C GLN A 16 -7.34 -7.41 7.36
N LEU A 17 -7.32 -7.62 8.68
CA LEU A 17 -7.35 -8.96 9.25
C LEU A 17 -8.65 -9.68 8.86
N ILE A 18 -9.80 -9.00 9.00
CA ILE A 18 -11.10 -9.57 8.63
C ILE A 18 -11.13 -9.92 7.14
N LEU A 19 -10.62 -9.04 6.28
CA LEU A 19 -10.57 -9.30 4.83
C LEU A 19 -9.66 -10.47 4.48
N SER A 20 -8.50 -10.59 5.13
CA SER A 20 -7.62 -11.74 4.96
C SER A 20 -8.31 -13.05 5.35
N VAL A 21 -9.04 -13.06 6.48
CA VAL A 21 -9.79 -14.24 6.93
C VAL A 21 -10.92 -14.60 5.96
N ILE A 22 -11.69 -13.63 5.47
CA ILE A 22 -12.74 -13.86 4.47
C ILE A 22 -12.15 -14.45 3.19
N SER A 23 -11.06 -13.86 2.70
CA SER A 23 -10.33 -14.35 1.52
C SER A 23 -9.87 -15.80 1.70
N TYR A 24 -9.38 -16.14 2.89
CA TYR A 24 -8.96 -17.50 3.22
C TYR A 24 -10.11 -18.50 3.23
N ILE A 25 -11.25 -18.13 3.83
CA ILE A 25 -12.45 -18.98 3.85
C ILE A 25 -12.97 -19.21 2.43
N ASN A 26 -13.00 -18.16 1.60
CA ASN A 26 -13.41 -18.26 0.20
C ASN A 26 -12.46 -19.16 -0.60
N PHE A 27 -11.14 -19.05 -0.36
CA PHE A 27 -10.16 -19.94 -0.97
C PHE A 27 -10.40 -21.41 -0.60
N ILE A 28 -10.64 -21.72 0.68
CA ILE A 28 -10.97 -23.10 1.11
C ILE A 28 -12.28 -23.59 0.44
N ALA A 29 -13.29 -22.74 0.35
CA ALA A 29 -14.56 -23.11 -0.29
C ALA A 29 -14.35 -23.41 -1.78
N TRP A 30 -13.55 -22.59 -2.46
CA TRP A 30 -13.15 -22.81 -3.85
C TRP A 30 -12.33 -24.09 -4.03
N GLU A 31 -11.37 -24.36 -3.13
CA GLU A 31 -10.53 -25.57 -3.13
C GLU A 31 -11.39 -26.84 -3.04
N LYS A 32 -12.40 -26.84 -2.16
CA LYS A 32 -13.36 -27.96 -2.03
C LYS A 32 -14.22 -28.17 -3.28
N ALA A 33 -14.52 -27.10 -4.01
CA ALA A 33 -15.34 -27.16 -5.21
C ALA A 33 -14.54 -27.58 -6.46
N ASN A 34 -13.20 -27.49 -6.43
CA ASN A 34 -12.32 -27.71 -7.57
C ASN A 34 -11.13 -28.64 -7.21
N PRO A 35 -11.39 -29.88 -6.74
CA PRO A 35 -10.36 -30.79 -6.22
C PRO A 35 -9.26 -31.13 -7.24
N GLU A 36 -9.56 -31.07 -8.54
CA GLU A 36 -8.64 -31.34 -9.65
C GLU A 36 -7.49 -30.33 -9.78
N PHE A 37 -7.63 -29.13 -9.24
CA PHE A 37 -6.59 -28.08 -9.30
C PHE A 37 -5.71 -28.02 -8.04
N VAL A 38 -6.06 -28.76 -6.98
CA VAL A 38 -5.41 -28.69 -5.66
C VAL A 38 -3.94 -29.11 -5.73
N GLU A 39 -3.59 -30.12 -6.54
CA GLU A 39 -2.20 -30.55 -6.72
C GLU A 39 -1.34 -29.56 -7.52
N HIS A 40 -1.97 -28.70 -8.33
CA HIS A 40 -1.28 -27.78 -9.23
C HIS A 40 -1.15 -26.37 -8.65
N ILE A 41 -1.94 -26.05 -7.62
CA ILE A 41 -1.94 -24.74 -6.99
C ILE A 41 -0.96 -24.75 -5.83
N ASN A 42 0.10 -23.98 -5.97
CA ASN A 42 0.98 -23.69 -4.86
C ASN A 42 0.17 -22.92 -3.81
N ARG A 43 0.09 -23.46 -2.58
CA ARG A 43 -0.70 -22.94 -1.45
C ARG A 43 -0.15 -21.62 -0.87
N ILE A 44 0.49 -20.80 -1.71
CA ILE A 44 0.98 -19.47 -1.35
C ILE A 44 -0.25 -18.56 -1.26
N PHE A 45 -0.82 -18.50 -0.07
CA PHE A 45 -1.96 -17.67 0.23
C PHE A 45 -1.57 -16.18 0.15
N HIS A 46 -2.07 -15.47 -0.86
CA HIS A 46 -1.71 -14.08 -1.12
C HIS A 46 -2.34 -13.07 -0.14
N GLY A 47 -3.44 -13.44 0.53
CA GLY A 47 -4.10 -12.58 1.54
C GLY A 47 -3.19 -12.22 2.72
N ASP A 48 -2.31 -13.14 3.11
CA ASP A 48 -1.35 -12.92 4.21
C ASP A 48 -0.30 -11.86 3.89
N THR A 49 0.10 -11.72 2.62
CA THR A 49 1.17 -10.78 2.26
C THR A 49 0.68 -9.34 2.37
N LEU A 50 -0.54 -9.05 1.93
CA LEU A 50 -1.15 -7.72 2.04
C LEU A 50 -1.44 -7.36 3.50
N PHE A 51 -1.98 -8.31 4.27
CA PHE A 51 -2.20 -8.13 5.71
C PHE A 51 -0.90 -7.80 6.45
N MET A 52 0.16 -8.57 6.23
CA MET A 52 1.46 -8.34 6.86
C MET A 52 2.05 -6.98 6.48
N PHE A 53 1.89 -6.56 5.23
CA PHE A 53 2.30 -5.23 4.78
C PHE A 53 1.55 -4.10 5.51
N VAL A 54 0.22 -4.22 5.62
CA VAL A 54 -0.62 -3.27 6.36
C VAL A 54 -0.31 -3.27 7.85
N LEU A 55 -0.02 -4.44 8.43
CA LEU A 55 0.37 -4.58 9.83
C LEU A 55 1.66 -3.81 10.12
N ILE A 56 2.69 -3.99 9.30
CA ILE A 56 3.98 -3.30 9.45
C ILE A 56 3.80 -1.78 9.32
N ILE A 57 3.09 -1.32 8.29
CA ILE A 57 2.88 0.12 8.07
C ILE A 57 1.98 0.74 9.14
N GLY A 58 0.95 0.02 9.60
CA GLY A 58 0.08 0.45 10.67
C GLY A 58 0.83 0.59 12.01
N ILE A 59 1.70 -0.36 12.34
CA ILE A 59 2.60 -0.24 13.51
C ILE A 59 3.57 0.94 13.32
N TYR A 60 4.10 1.14 12.12
CA TYR A 60 4.97 2.28 11.82
C TYR A 60 4.25 3.64 11.96
N GLU A 61 3.00 3.75 11.51
CA GLU A 61 2.16 4.95 11.71
C GLU A 61 1.96 5.24 13.21
N MET A 62 1.71 4.18 13.99
CA MET A 62 1.42 4.26 15.41
C MET A 62 2.58 4.85 16.24
N ILE A 63 3.82 4.48 15.88
CA ILE A 63 5.05 4.97 16.54
C ILE A 63 5.51 6.34 15.99
N THR A 64 5.03 6.73 14.81
CA THR A 64 5.40 8.00 14.16
C THR A 64 4.74 9.19 14.86
N LYS A 65 5.49 10.27 15.08
CA LYS A 65 4.97 11.52 15.66
C LYS A 65 3.96 12.19 14.73
N THR A 66 3.02 12.94 15.29
CA THR A 66 2.02 13.69 14.51
C THR A 66 2.70 14.73 13.61
N GLY A 67 2.52 14.62 12.30
CA GLY A 67 3.11 15.51 11.29
C GLY A 67 2.58 15.22 9.88
N LEU A 68 3.09 15.92 8.86
CA LEU A 68 2.70 15.71 7.46
C LEU A 68 2.96 14.26 7.00
N TRP A 69 4.10 13.68 7.41
CA TRP A 69 4.45 12.30 7.10
C TRP A 69 3.41 11.30 7.64
N LYS A 70 2.96 11.49 8.89
CA LYS A 70 1.91 10.66 9.49
C LYS A 70 0.59 10.76 8.72
N LYS A 71 0.22 11.96 8.26
CA LYS A 71 -0.98 12.15 7.42
C LYS A 71 -0.86 11.39 6.09
N PHE A 72 0.31 11.42 5.45
CA PHE A 72 0.55 10.69 4.22
C PHE A 72 0.40 9.17 4.41
N ILE A 73 0.98 8.62 5.48
CA ILE A 73 0.84 7.19 5.82
C ILE A 73 -0.63 6.82 6.05
N ARG A 74 -1.41 7.69 6.72
CA ARG A 74 -2.85 7.44 6.92
C ARG A 74 -3.62 7.39 5.60
N VAL A 75 -3.40 8.35 4.72
CA VAL A 75 -4.04 8.36 3.39
C VAL A 75 -3.67 7.10 2.62
N PHE A 76 -2.40 6.71 2.66
CA PHE A 76 -1.92 5.49 2.04
C PHE A 76 -2.63 4.23 2.57
N LEU A 77 -2.76 4.11 3.90
CA LEU A 77 -3.49 3.02 4.55
C LEU A 77 -4.97 2.98 4.14
N ILE A 78 -5.64 4.13 4.01
CA ILE A 78 -7.03 4.20 3.51
C ILE A 78 -7.12 3.70 2.07
N CYS A 79 -6.21 4.14 1.20
CA CYS A 79 -6.18 3.72 -0.19
C CYS A 79 -6.03 2.20 -0.33
N ILE A 80 -5.22 1.57 0.51
CA ILE A 80 -5.08 0.10 0.53
C ILE A 80 -6.42 -0.57 0.88
N VAL A 81 -7.07 -0.14 1.96
CA VAL A 81 -8.36 -0.70 2.38
C VAL A 81 -9.42 -0.51 1.30
N LEU A 82 -9.54 0.69 0.75
CA LEU A 82 -10.52 0.98 -0.29
C LEU A 82 -10.28 0.14 -1.55
N GLY A 83 -9.04 0.05 -2.04
CA GLY A 83 -8.81 -0.76 -3.24
C GLY A 83 -8.89 -2.27 -3.00
N THR A 84 -8.73 -2.74 -1.76
CA THR A 84 -9.07 -4.14 -1.41
C THR A 84 -10.58 -4.39 -1.45
N GLN A 85 -11.39 -3.42 -1.02
CA GLN A 85 -12.85 -3.51 -1.09
C GLN A 85 -13.37 -3.40 -2.53
N PHE A 86 -12.79 -2.49 -3.32
CA PHE A 86 -13.22 -2.27 -4.70
C PHE A 86 -12.61 -3.26 -5.70
N SER A 87 -11.63 -4.08 -5.31
CA SER A 87 -11.10 -5.11 -6.22
C SER A 87 -12.15 -6.15 -6.60
N GLU A 88 -13.10 -6.43 -5.71
CA GLU A 88 -14.24 -7.33 -5.99
C GLU A 88 -15.29 -6.69 -6.91
N SER A 89 -15.29 -5.37 -7.06
CA SER A 89 -16.20 -4.65 -7.97
C SER A 89 -15.73 -4.67 -9.43
N ILE A 90 -14.52 -5.18 -9.69
CA ILE A 90 -13.97 -5.33 -11.03
C ILE A 90 -14.32 -6.75 -11.50
N PRO A 91 -15.21 -6.92 -12.50
CA PRO A 91 -15.71 -8.22 -12.94
C PRO A 91 -14.68 -8.89 -13.85
N ILE A 92 -13.52 -9.20 -13.29
CA ILE A 92 -12.45 -9.93 -13.94
C ILE A 92 -12.08 -11.04 -12.95
N ASP A 93 -12.51 -12.27 -13.24
CA ASP A 93 -12.39 -13.42 -12.34
C ASP A 93 -10.93 -13.71 -11.91
N ASP A 94 -9.95 -13.30 -12.73
CA ASP A 94 -8.51 -13.44 -12.47
C ASP A 94 -7.88 -12.26 -11.69
N PHE A 95 -8.63 -11.19 -11.40
CA PHE A 95 -8.10 -9.99 -10.75
C PHE A 95 -7.60 -10.26 -9.33
N TYR A 96 -8.19 -11.28 -8.69
CA TYR A 96 -7.88 -11.67 -7.32
C TYR A 96 -6.60 -12.52 -7.19
N TYR A 97 -6.19 -13.18 -8.28
CA TYR A 97 -5.12 -14.19 -8.26
C TYR A 97 -3.74 -13.56 -8.50
N GLY A 98 -3.08 -13.14 -7.43
CA GLY A 98 -1.61 -13.07 -7.25
C GLY A 98 -0.77 -12.12 -8.14
N VAL A 99 -0.93 -12.20 -9.46
CA VAL A 99 -0.21 -11.42 -10.47
C VAL A 99 -0.61 -9.94 -10.39
N TYR A 100 -1.89 -9.64 -10.22
CA TYR A 100 -2.38 -8.26 -10.17
C TYR A 100 -2.19 -7.56 -8.83
N ASN A 101 -2.15 -8.28 -7.69
CA ASN A 101 -1.76 -7.67 -6.41
C ASN A 101 -0.29 -7.21 -6.43
N THR A 102 0.55 -7.98 -7.13
CA THR A 102 1.95 -7.62 -7.41
C THR A 102 2.05 -6.47 -8.43
N ALA A 103 1.22 -6.47 -9.48
CA ALA A 103 1.15 -5.38 -10.46
C ALA A 103 0.63 -4.05 -9.86
N TRP A 104 -0.38 -4.13 -8.99
CA TRP A 104 -0.85 -3.04 -8.14
C TRP A 104 0.30 -2.52 -7.27
N PHE A 105 1.02 -3.43 -6.61
CA PHE A 105 2.03 -3.05 -5.63
C PHE A 105 3.22 -2.39 -6.32
N THR A 106 3.64 -2.96 -7.46
CA THR A 106 4.68 -2.40 -8.32
C THR A 106 4.23 -1.10 -8.98
N SER A 107 2.96 -0.94 -9.36
CA SER A 107 2.41 0.32 -9.89
C SER A 107 2.42 1.44 -8.83
N VAL A 108 2.00 1.13 -7.60
CA VAL A 108 2.08 2.04 -6.46
C VAL A 108 3.54 2.39 -6.14
N LEU A 109 4.44 1.40 -6.13
CA LEU A 109 5.88 1.61 -5.90
C LEU A 109 6.49 2.51 -6.99
N ALA A 110 6.16 2.24 -8.26
CA ALA A 110 6.60 3.03 -9.40
C ALA A 110 6.08 4.46 -9.30
N PHE A 111 4.82 4.66 -8.93
CA PHE A 111 4.23 5.98 -8.71
C PHE A 111 4.95 6.75 -7.60
N VAL A 112 5.26 6.11 -6.47
CA VAL A 112 6.02 6.72 -5.37
C VAL A 112 7.43 7.11 -5.82
N LEU A 113 8.13 6.24 -6.56
CA LEU A 113 9.47 6.53 -7.10
C LEU A 113 9.43 7.70 -8.09
N ILE A 114 8.42 7.77 -8.94
CA ILE A 114 8.19 8.90 -9.86
C ILE A 114 8.00 10.20 -9.06
N LEU A 115 7.17 10.19 -8.01
CA LEU A 115 6.97 11.37 -7.15
C LEU A 115 8.27 11.83 -6.46
N ILE A 116 9.08 10.90 -5.95
CA ILE A 116 10.38 11.23 -5.35
C ILE A 116 11.31 11.87 -6.38
N LYS A 117 11.37 11.31 -7.59
CA LYS A 117 12.22 11.83 -8.68
C LYS A 117 11.75 13.23 -9.12
N PHE A 118 10.44 13.43 -9.22
CA PHE A 118 9.83 14.72 -9.53
C PHE A 118 10.09 15.77 -8.44
N GLY A 119 10.00 15.37 -7.17
CA GLY A 119 10.33 16.21 -6.03
C GLY A 119 11.79 16.66 -6.04
N LYS A 120 12.74 15.73 -6.22
CA LYS A 120 14.16 16.05 -6.37
C LYS A 120 14.42 17.02 -7.53
N TYR A 121 13.80 16.79 -8.68
CA TYR A 121 13.94 17.67 -9.85
C TYR A 121 13.42 19.09 -9.57
N ARG A 122 12.25 19.22 -8.92
CA ARG A 122 11.68 20.51 -8.54
C ARG A 122 12.58 21.27 -7.56
N ILE A 123 13.14 20.58 -6.56
CA ILE A 123 14.08 21.17 -5.59
C ILE A 123 15.35 21.64 -6.31
N SER A 124 15.96 20.80 -7.15
CA SER A 124 17.17 21.18 -7.90
C SER A 124 16.95 22.45 -8.73
N ARG A 125 15.84 22.51 -9.48
CA ARG A 125 15.48 23.70 -10.27
C ARG A 125 15.30 24.96 -9.43
N MET A 126 14.74 24.84 -8.22
CA MET A 126 14.59 26.01 -7.32
C MET A 126 15.95 26.49 -6.83
N THR A 127 16.85 25.57 -6.49
CA THR A 127 18.23 25.89 -6.07
C THR A 127 19.03 26.56 -7.19
N ASP A 128 18.95 26.03 -8.41
CA ASP A 128 19.64 26.57 -9.59
C ASP A 128 19.12 27.98 -9.94
N LYS A 129 17.80 28.17 -9.89
CA LYS A 129 17.18 29.48 -10.15
C LYS A 129 17.56 30.52 -9.08
N LYS A 130 17.68 30.08 -7.82
CA LYS A 130 18.13 30.94 -6.71
C LYS A 130 19.59 31.35 -6.89
N SER A 131 20.47 30.41 -7.24
CA SER A 131 21.89 30.66 -7.50
C SER A 131 22.13 31.65 -8.65
N ASN A 132 21.45 31.47 -9.79
CA ASN A 132 21.58 32.36 -10.94
C ASN A 132 21.09 33.79 -10.66
N ASN A 133 20.03 33.96 -9.87
CA ASN A 133 19.55 35.29 -9.48
C ASN A 133 20.51 35.99 -8.52
N THR A 134 21.15 35.27 -7.60
CA THR A 134 22.15 35.84 -6.69
C THR A 134 23.40 36.31 -7.45
N GLN A 135 23.83 35.56 -8.46
CA GLN A 135 25.00 35.92 -9.28
C GLN A 135 24.74 37.10 -10.23
N LYS A 136 23.48 37.31 -10.62
CA LYS A 136 23.07 38.45 -11.46
C LYS A 136 22.88 39.75 -10.66
N ALA A 137 22.63 39.65 -9.35
CA ALA A 137 22.53 40.79 -8.44
C ALA A 137 23.89 41.27 -7.87
N SER A 138 24.95 40.47 -8.04
CA SER A 138 26.33 40.81 -7.62
C SER A 138 27.20 41.36 -8.76
N ARG A 139 26.61 41.61 -9.93
CA ARG A 139 27.22 42.30 -11.08
C ARG A 139 26.53 43.64 -11.25
#